data_AF-A0A4Q3FNT5-F1
#
_entry.id   AF-A0A4Q3FNT5-F1
#
_cell.length_a   1.000
_cell.length_b   1.000
_cell.length_c   1.000
_cell.angle_alpha   90.00
_cell.angle_beta   90.00
_cell.angle_gamma   90.00
#
_symmetry.space_group_name_H-M   'P 1'
#
loop_
_entity.id
_entity.type
_entity.pdbx_description
1 polymer ?
#
loop_
_entity_poly.entity_id
_entity_poly.type
_entity_poly.pdbx_seq_one_letter_code
_entity_poly.pdbx_strand_id
1 'polypeptide(L)' 'LALSKEGCKARDEFVLNLCHKNSIPVQVSMGGGYSPNIKDIVDAHCNTFKTAVELYF' A
#
# COMPACT_ATOMS: atom_id res chain seq x y z
N LEU A 1 2.93 15.68 -7.66
CA LEU A 1 2.92 15.06 -6.31
C LEU A 1 4.30 14.58 -5.83
N ALA A 2 5.29 14.31 -6.72
CA ALA A 2 6.67 13.96 -6.32
C ALA A 2 6.76 12.85 -5.24
N LEU A 3 5.90 11.84 -5.35
CA LEU A 3 5.83 10.74 -4.39
C LEU A 3 7.02 9.79 -4.59
N SER A 4 7.59 9.30 -3.49
CA SER A 4 8.60 8.25 -3.47
C SER A 4 7.98 6.89 -3.08
N LYS A 5 8.69 5.79 -3.36
CA LYS A 5 8.27 4.45 -2.98
C LYS A 5 8.21 4.31 -1.46
N GLU A 6 9.19 4.89 -0.77
CA GLU A 6 9.32 4.91 0.68
C GLU A 6 8.18 5.70 1.33
N GLY A 7 7.80 6.84 0.74
CA GLY A 7 6.66 7.63 1.22
C GLY A 7 5.33 6.89 1.09
N CYS A 8 5.12 6.16 -0.02
CA CYS A 8 3.97 5.29 -0.18
C CYS A 8 3.95 4.15 0.84
N LYS A 9 5.10 3.52 1.11
CA LYS A 9 5.21 2.46 2.13
C LYS A 9 4.87 2.99 3.53
N ALA A 10 5.43 4.14 3.92
CA ALA A 10 5.15 4.76 5.22
C ALA A 10 3.66 5.11 5.40
N ARG A 11 2.99 5.56 4.33
CA ARG A 11 1.54 5.74 4.33
C ARG A 11 0.81 4.41 4.57
N ASP A 12 1.18 3.36 3.85
CA ASP A 12 0.52 2.05 3.97
C ASP A 12 0.66 1.50 5.39
N GLU A 13 1.86 1.58 5.97
CA GLU A 13 2.12 1.20 7.37
C GLU A 13 1.26 2.02 8.34
N PHE A 14 1.21 3.35 8.17
CA PHE A 14 0.44 4.22 9.03
C PHE A 14 -1.06 3.89 9.01
N VAL A 15 -1.65 3.80 7.82
CA VAL A 15 -3.10 3.56 7.65
C VAL A 15 -3.46 2.15 8.10
N LEU A 16 -2.74 1.13 7.62
CA LEU A 16 -3.08 -0.27 7.92
C LEU A 16 -2.89 -0.58 9.41
N ASN A 17 -1.85 -0.05 10.06
CA ASN A 17 -1.63 -0.22 11.50
C ASN A 17 -2.74 0.44 12.32
N LEU A 18 -3.24 1.60 11.89
CA LEU A 18 -4.37 2.24 12.56
C LEU A 18 -5.65 1.41 12.41
N CYS A 19 -5.95 0.87 11.22
CA CYS A 19 -7.07 -0.02 11.01
C CYS A 19 -6.95 -1.29 11.87
N HIS A 20 -5.78 -1.92 11.88
CA HIS A 20 -5.52 -3.15 12.64
C HIS A 20 -5.71 -2.92 14.15
N LYS A 21 -5.12 -1.86 14.71
CA LYS A 21 -5.26 -1.48 16.13
C LYS A 21 -6.71 -1.24 16.55
N ASN A 22 -7.53 -0.71 15.64
CA ASN A 22 -8.94 -0.43 15.91
C ASN A 22 -9.87 -1.58 15.48
N SER A 23 -9.32 -2.75 15.08
CA SER A 23 -10.09 -3.90 14.60
C SER A 23 -11.05 -3.55 13.44
N ILE A 24 -10.63 -2.66 12.55
CA ILE A 24 -11.40 -2.26 11.37
C ILE A 24 -11.04 -3.19 10.20
N PRO A 25 -11.99 -3.93 9.62
CA PRO A 25 -11.75 -4.72 8.42
C PRO A 25 -11.39 -3.82 7.23
N VAL A 26 -10.40 -4.22 6.44
CA VAL A 26 -9.91 -3.45 5.29
C VAL A 26 -9.94 -4.29 4.02
N GLN A 27 -10.39 -3.68 2.93
CA GLN A 27 -10.24 -4.17 1.58
C GLN A 27 -9.42 -3.16 0.77
N VAL A 28 -8.42 -3.63 0.03
CA VAL A 28 -7.57 -2.80 -0.81
C VAL A 28 -7.93 -3.05 -2.27
N SER A 29 -8.29 -1.98 -2.99
CA SER A 29 -8.54 -2.00 -4.43
C SER A 29 -7.50 -1.16 -5.17
N MET A 30 -7.07 -1.61 -6.34
CA MET A 30 -6.20 -0.81 -7.20
C MET A 30 -7.05 0.27 -7.90
N GLY A 31 -6.67 1.54 -7.71
CA GLY A 31 -7.23 2.66 -8.43
C GLY A 31 -6.51 2.87 -9.78
N GLY A 32 -6.01 4.09 -9.99
CA GLY A 32 -5.20 4.44 -11.15
C GLY A 32 -3.70 4.14 -10.97
N GLY A 33 -2.97 4.30 -12.07
CA GLY A 33 -1.54 4.10 -12.14
C GLY A 33 -1.18 4.16 -13.62
N TYR A 34 -0.55 5.25 -14.05
CA TYR A 34 -0.37 5.56 -15.47
C TYR A 34 1.11 5.66 -15.85
N SER A 35 1.99 5.03 -15.06
CA SER A 35 3.39 4.90 -15.46
C SER A 35 3.44 4.16 -16.81
N PRO A 36 4.22 4.62 -17.80
CA PRO A 36 4.43 3.87 -19.04
C PRO A 36 5.10 2.52 -18.78
N ASN A 37 5.78 2.36 -17.63
CA ASN A 37 6.36 1.10 -17.20
C ASN A 37 5.38 0.37 -16.28
N ILE A 38 4.72 -0.67 -16.79
CA ILE A 38 3.77 -1.49 -16.02
C ILE A 38 4.37 -2.05 -14.72
N LYS A 39 5.67 -2.34 -14.71
CA LYS A 39 6.39 -2.82 -13.54
C LYS A 39 6.28 -1.86 -12.35
N ASP A 40 6.31 -0.56 -12.58
CA ASP A 40 6.19 0.42 -11.49
C ASP A 40 4.81 0.37 -10.83
N ILE A 41 3.77 0.13 -11.62
CA ILE A 41 2.38 0.03 -11.14
C ILE A 41 2.22 -1.25 -10.31
N VAL A 42 2.72 -2.38 -10.84
CA VAL A 42 2.67 -3.68 -10.16
C VAL A 42 3.47 -3.64 -8.87
N ASP A 43 4.71 -3.12 -8.90
CA ASP A 43 5.55 -3.02 -7.71
C ASP A 43 4.91 -2.15 -6.63
N ALA A 44 4.30 -1.01 -7.02
CA ALA A 44 3.60 -0.15 -6.08
C ALA A 44 2.42 -0.87 -5.40
N HIS A 45 1.62 -1.62 -6.16
CA HIS A 45 0.48 -2.37 -5.61
C HIS A 45 0.95 -3.52 -4.72
N CYS A 46 1.92 -4.33 -5.18
CA CYS A 46 2.45 -5.44 -4.41
C CYS A 46 3.07 -5.00 -3.08
N ASN A 47 3.69 -3.82 -3.01
CA ASN A 47 4.23 -3.29 -1.76
C ASN A 47 3.14 -3.04 -0.71
N THR A 48 1.97 -2.51 -1.10
CA THR A 48 0.83 -2.34 -0.18
C THR A 48 0.39 -3.69 0.40
N PHE A 49 0.34 -4.74 -0.42
CA PHE A 49 -0.02 -6.09 0.04
C PHE A 49 1.05 -6.70 0.95
N LYS A 50 2.34 -6.50 0.66
CA LYS A 50 3.42 -6.97 1.55
C LYS A 50 3.31 -6.35 2.94
N THR A 51 3.09 -5.03 3.01
CA THR A 51 2.87 -4.34 4.29
C THR A 51 1.65 -4.89 5.03
N ALA A 52 0.56 -5.18 4.32
CA ALA A 52 -0.61 -5.82 4.93
C ALA A 52 -0.29 -7.23 5.44
N VAL A 53 0.46 -8.03 4.68
CA VAL A 53 0.87 -9.38 5.12
C VAL A 53 1.70 -9.30 6.40
N GLU A 54 2.73 -8.45 6.43
CA GLU A 54 3.61 -8.25 7.60
C GLU A 54 2.86 -7.83 8.88
N LEU A 55 1.70 -7.17 8.74
CA LEU A 55 0.93 -6.65 9.86
C LEU A 55 -0.17 -7.61 10.34
N TYR A 56 -0.77 -8.40 9.44
CA TYR A 56 -1.94 -9.23 9.73
C TYR A 56 -1.65 -10.73 9.81
N PHE A 57 -0.46 -11.21 9.43
CA PHE A 57 -0.04 -12.62 9.44
C PHE A 57 1.35 -12.80 10.03
#